data_AF-A0A531M5H7-F1
#
_entry.id   AF-A0A531M5H7-F1
#
_cell.length_a   1.000
_cell.length_b   1.000
_cell.length_c   1.000
_cell.angle_alpha   90.00
_cell.angle_beta   90.00
_cell.angle_gamma   90.00
#
_symmetry.space_group_name_H-M   'P 1'
#
loop_
_entity.id
_entity.type
_entity.pdbx_description
1 polymer ?
#
loop_
_entity_poly.entity_id
_entity_poly.type
_entity_poly.pdbx_seq_one_letter_code
_entity_poly.pdbx_strand_id
1 'polypeptide(L)'
;LSQTPVSADLSNDYPDMGWADDVIGRRARYADLTILGPELLASHTLKDKVIEGTLFSSGKPILLVPEGSRPTLKPKRILVAWDARLESSRAVRESLDMLKGAEDVRLVIVDPIENEFHHGEEPGADAAAYLARHGVKVTVERLPSANHSVADVLRQHAGDVAAELVVMG
;
A
#
# COMPACT_ATOMS: atom_id res chain seq x y z
N LEU A 1 1.77 -18.25 23.23
CA LEU A 1 0.62 -17.94 22.34
C LEU A 1 -0.74 -18.21 22.99
N SER A 2 -0.84 -18.88 24.16
CA SER A 2 -2.11 -19.22 24.81
C SER A 2 -2.74 -18.13 25.70
N GLN A 3 -2.30 -16.87 25.61
CA GLN A 3 -2.84 -15.77 26.46
C GLN A 3 -3.14 -14.47 25.71
N THR A 4 -3.30 -14.51 24.39
CA THR A 4 -3.72 -13.32 23.63
C THR A 4 -5.21 -13.41 23.32
N PRO A 5 -6.04 -12.37 23.53
CA PRO A 5 -7.49 -12.37 23.27
C PRO A 5 -7.87 -12.44 21.77
N VAL A 6 -6.89 -12.72 20.90
CA VAL A 6 -7.05 -12.77 19.46
C VAL A 6 -7.16 -14.23 19.05
N SER A 7 -8.29 -14.60 18.43
CA SER A 7 -8.42 -15.91 17.79
C SER A 7 -7.37 -16.00 16.67
N ALA A 8 -6.57 -17.06 16.71
CA ALA A 8 -5.51 -17.29 15.74
C ALA A 8 -5.58 -18.73 15.25
N ASP A 9 -5.36 -18.91 13.96
CA ASP A 9 -5.10 -20.20 13.33
C ASP A 9 -3.64 -20.23 12.87
N LEU A 10 -2.99 -21.38 13.01
CA LEU A 10 -1.62 -21.59 12.58
C LEU A 10 -1.59 -22.76 11.59
N SER A 11 -1.27 -22.45 10.34
CA SER A 11 -1.00 -23.45 9.30
C SER A 11 0.50 -23.66 9.16
N ASN A 12 0.92 -24.91 9.07
CA ASN A 12 2.27 -25.29 8.66
C ASN A 12 2.17 -25.97 7.30
N ASP A 13 2.94 -25.50 6.33
CA ASP A 13 3.00 -26.04 4.98
C ASP A 13 4.48 -26.24 4.63
N TYR A 14 4.80 -27.34 3.92
CA TYR A 14 6.17 -27.68 3.48
C TYR A 14 6.23 -27.84 1.96
N PRO A 15 5.92 -26.78 1.19
CA PRO A 15 5.95 -26.87 -0.26
C PRO A 15 7.39 -26.88 -0.79
N ASP A 16 7.55 -27.41 -2.01
CA ASP A 16 8.71 -27.07 -2.82
C ASP A 16 8.75 -25.55 -3.04
N MET A 17 9.96 -24.98 -3.10
CA MET A 17 10.14 -23.53 -3.21
C MET A 17 9.43 -22.92 -4.43
N GLY A 18 9.28 -23.68 -5.52
CA GLY A 18 8.57 -23.24 -6.72
C GLY A 18 7.04 -23.13 -6.57
N TRP A 19 6.47 -23.64 -5.47
CA TRP A 19 5.03 -23.62 -5.18
C TRP A 19 4.67 -22.78 -3.95
N ALA A 20 5.66 -22.17 -3.30
CA ALA A 20 5.46 -21.43 -2.07
C ALA A 20 4.48 -20.25 -2.25
N ASP A 21 4.57 -19.53 -3.36
CA ASP A 21 3.70 -18.41 -3.72
C ASP A 21 2.23 -18.83 -3.88
N ASP A 22 1.93 -19.96 -4.53
CA ASP A 22 0.54 -20.46 -4.63
C ASP A 22 -0.04 -20.82 -3.26
N VAL A 23 0.74 -21.52 -2.42
CA VAL A 23 0.31 -21.90 -1.07
C VAL A 23 0.00 -20.66 -0.22
N ILE A 24 0.90 -19.66 -0.24
CA ILE A 24 0.72 -18.40 0.47
C ILE A 24 -0.49 -17.65 -0.07
N GLY A 25 -0.59 -17.50 -1.40
CA GLY A 25 -1.68 -16.80 -2.06
C GLY A 25 -3.04 -17.41 -1.75
N ARG A 26 -3.17 -18.73 -1.81
CA ARG A 26 -4.41 -19.46 -1.46
C ARG A 26 -4.87 -19.19 -0.04
N ARG A 27 -3.95 -19.08 0.92
CA ARG A 27 -4.29 -18.72 2.30
C ARG A 27 -4.68 -17.24 2.41
N ALA A 28 -3.91 -16.36 1.77
CA ALA A 28 -4.15 -14.92 1.79
C ALA A 28 -5.51 -14.52 1.18
N ARG A 29 -6.10 -15.30 0.24
CA ARG A 29 -7.44 -15.04 -0.32
C ARG A 29 -8.54 -14.89 0.75
N TYR A 30 -8.38 -15.54 1.89
CA TYR A 30 -9.34 -15.52 3.00
C TYR A 30 -8.99 -14.49 4.09
N ALA A 31 -8.01 -13.64 3.84
CA ALA A 31 -7.65 -12.52 4.71
C ALA A 31 -8.10 -11.18 4.10
N ASP A 32 -8.38 -10.20 4.94
CA ASP A 32 -8.61 -8.82 4.51
C ASP A 32 -7.30 -8.06 4.27
N LEU A 33 -6.23 -8.45 4.99
CA LEU A 33 -4.92 -7.83 4.90
C LEU A 33 -3.82 -8.85 5.21
N THR A 34 -2.75 -8.87 4.41
CA THR A 34 -1.54 -9.65 4.71
C THR A 34 -0.44 -8.73 5.22
N ILE A 35 0.12 -9.01 6.40
CA ILE A 35 1.16 -8.18 7.03
C ILE A 35 2.50 -8.90 6.96
N LEU A 36 3.53 -8.24 6.41
CA LEU A 36 4.90 -8.77 6.35
C LEU A 36 5.78 -7.95 7.29
N GLY A 37 6.32 -8.63 8.30
CA GLY A 37 7.25 -8.05 9.26
C GLY A 37 8.70 -7.98 8.78
N PRO A 38 9.57 -7.27 9.51
CA PRO A 38 10.94 -6.99 9.09
C PRO A 38 11.80 -8.25 8.89
N GLU A 39 11.61 -9.28 9.72
CA GLU A 39 12.35 -10.55 9.59
C GLU A 39 12.11 -11.23 8.24
N LEU A 40 10.84 -11.24 7.79
CA LEU A 40 10.47 -11.82 6.50
C LEU A 40 10.95 -10.95 5.34
N LEU A 41 10.89 -9.62 5.49
CA LEU A 41 11.39 -8.67 4.49
C LEU A 41 12.91 -8.69 4.33
N ALA A 42 13.64 -9.17 5.34
CA ALA A 42 15.10 -9.40 5.28
C ALA A 42 15.48 -10.76 4.66
N SER A 43 14.52 -11.69 4.52
CA SER A 43 14.75 -13.00 3.90
C SER A 43 14.88 -12.87 2.38
N HIS A 44 15.99 -13.31 1.81
CA HIS A 44 16.18 -13.29 0.35
C HIS A 44 15.34 -14.38 -0.35
N THR A 45 15.05 -15.47 0.35
CA THR A 45 14.41 -16.65 -0.25
C THR A 45 12.89 -16.58 -0.20
N LEU A 46 12.32 -16.12 0.92
CA LEU A 46 10.87 -16.14 1.14
C LEU A 46 10.19 -14.83 0.78
N LYS A 47 10.90 -13.70 0.82
CA LYS A 47 10.31 -12.38 0.57
C LYS A 47 9.60 -12.34 -0.78
N ASP A 48 10.31 -12.69 -1.85
CA ASP A 48 9.77 -12.58 -3.21
C ASP A 48 8.58 -13.53 -3.40
N LYS A 49 8.63 -14.74 -2.83
CA LYS A 49 7.53 -15.71 -2.87
C LYS A 49 6.29 -15.26 -2.09
N VAL A 50 6.47 -14.63 -0.94
CA VAL A 50 5.34 -14.10 -0.17
C VAL A 50 4.73 -12.91 -0.90
N ILE A 51 5.55 -11.98 -1.41
CA ILE A 51 5.07 -10.81 -2.16
C ILE A 51 4.37 -11.25 -3.45
N GLU A 52 4.96 -12.17 -4.22
CA GLU A 52 4.36 -12.72 -5.44
C GLU A 52 3.02 -13.41 -5.15
N GLY A 53 3.00 -14.34 -4.18
CA GLY A 53 1.81 -15.07 -3.80
C GLY A 53 0.68 -14.19 -3.28
N THR A 54 1.03 -13.16 -2.49
CA THR A 54 0.03 -12.22 -1.96
C THR A 54 -0.47 -11.28 -3.07
N LEU A 55 0.39 -10.65 -3.85
CA LEU A 55 -0.02 -9.69 -4.88
C LEU A 55 -0.79 -10.36 -6.04
N PHE A 56 -0.26 -11.45 -6.58
CA PHE A 56 -0.76 -12.02 -7.83
C PHE A 56 -1.70 -13.21 -7.63
N SER A 57 -1.56 -13.94 -6.52
CA SER A 57 -2.35 -15.16 -6.26
C SER A 57 -3.46 -14.98 -5.22
N SER A 58 -3.52 -13.85 -4.50
CA SER A 58 -4.56 -13.58 -3.50
C SER A 58 -5.56 -12.48 -3.88
N GLY A 59 -5.12 -11.44 -4.59
CA GLY A 59 -5.93 -10.26 -4.88
C GLY A 59 -6.29 -9.42 -3.64
N LYS A 60 -5.56 -9.61 -2.52
CA LYS A 60 -5.75 -8.89 -1.25
C LYS A 60 -4.60 -7.91 -1.01
N PRO A 61 -4.83 -6.81 -0.26
CA PRO A 61 -3.78 -5.85 0.04
C PRO A 61 -2.69 -6.46 0.93
N ILE A 62 -1.48 -5.92 0.79
CA ILE A 62 -0.30 -6.26 1.57
C ILE A 62 0.19 -5.02 2.33
N LEU A 63 0.51 -5.18 3.61
CA LEU A 63 1.15 -4.17 4.45
C LEU A 63 2.59 -4.62 4.76
N LEU A 64 3.56 -3.92 4.18
CA LEU A 64 4.97 -4.12 4.47
C LEU A 64 5.35 -3.29 5.70
N VAL A 65 5.98 -3.91 6.69
CA VAL A 65 6.40 -3.26 7.94
C VAL A 65 7.93 -3.26 8.01
N PRO A 66 8.59 -2.14 7.63
CA PRO A 66 10.04 -2.04 7.68
C PRO A 66 10.61 -2.19 9.08
N GLU A 67 11.89 -2.53 9.17
CA GLU A 67 12.61 -2.54 10.44
C GLU A 67 12.60 -1.15 11.09
N GLY A 68 12.45 -1.10 12.41
CA GLY A 68 12.37 0.15 13.18
C GLY A 68 11.04 0.90 13.07
N SER A 69 10.10 0.44 12.23
CA SER A 69 8.75 1.02 12.16
C SER A 69 7.83 0.48 13.26
N ARG A 70 6.86 1.29 13.68
CA ARG A 70 5.76 0.85 14.55
C ARG A 70 4.50 0.71 13.70
N PRO A 71 4.07 -0.49 13.33
CA PRO A 71 2.89 -0.65 12.47
C PRO A 71 1.64 -0.15 13.18
N THR A 72 0.78 0.54 12.43
CA THR A 72 -0.52 1.02 12.91
C THR A 72 -1.56 0.83 11.83
N LEU A 73 -2.75 0.36 12.21
CA LEU A 73 -3.94 0.36 11.34
C LEU A 73 -4.73 1.67 11.44
N LYS A 74 -4.21 2.66 12.18
CA LYS A 74 -4.77 4.00 12.38
C LYS A 74 -3.72 5.08 12.15
N PRO A 75 -3.06 5.14 10.98
CA PRO A 75 -2.11 6.19 10.68
C PRO A 75 -2.82 7.55 10.61
N LYS A 76 -2.20 8.59 11.15
CA LYS A 76 -2.74 9.95 11.13
C LYS A 76 -2.39 10.72 9.87
N ARG A 77 -1.22 10.43 9.29
CA ARG A 77 -0.70 11.05 8.07
C ARG A 77 -0.47 9.98 7.04
N ILE A 78 -1.19 10.05 5.92
CA ILE A 78 -1.10 9.06 4.85
C ILE A 78 -0.70 9.75 3.56
N LEU A 79 0.32 9.21 2.90
CA LEU A 79 0.66 9.55 1.54
C LEU A 79 0.04 8.50 0.61
N VAL A 80 -0.71 8.95 -0.39
CA VAL A 80 -1.23 8.10 -1.47
C VAL A 80 -0.44 8.41 -2.73
N ALA A 81 0.38 7.47 -3.18
CA ALA A 81 1.05 7.57 -4.47
C ALA A 81 0.03 7.24 -5.57
N TRP A 82 -0.16 8.17 -6.51
CA TRP A 82 -1.20 8.07 -7.52
C TRP A 82 -0.65 8.26 -8.93
N ASP A 83 -0.88 7.28 -9.79
CA ASP A 83 -0.47 7.27 -11.20
C ASP A 83 -1.66 7.10 -12.18
N ALA A 84 -2.88 7.25 -11.66
CA ALA A 84 -4.15 7.06 -12.40
C ALA A 84 -4.37 5.65 -13.01
N ARG A 85 -3.57 4.64 -12.60
CA ARG A 85 -3.76 3.25 -13.05
C ARG A 85 -4.70 2.46 -12.15
N LEU A 86 -5.06 1.27 -12.64
CA LEU A 86 -6.00 0.36 -12.00
C LEU A 86 -5.50 -0.07 -10.61
N GLU A 87 -4.19 -0.29 -10.49
CA GLU A 87 -3.55 -0.73 -9.26
C GLU A 87 -3.62 0.37 -8.18
N SER A 88 -3.28 1.62 -8.52
CA SER A 88 -3.47 2.78 -7.64
C SER A 88 -4.93 2.94 -7.20
N SER A 89 -5.89 2.79 -8.13
CA SER A 89 -7.32 2.83 -7.80
C SER A 89 -7.73 1.75 -6.80
N ARG A 90 -7.24 0.52 -6.98
CA ARG A 90 -7.47 -0.60 -6.06
C ARG A 90 -6.84 -0.33 -4.69
N ALA A 91 -5.58 0.11 -4.65
CA ALA A 91 -4.89 0.42 -3.40
C ALA A 91 -5.62 1.49 -2.59
N VAL A 92 -6.11 2.55 -3.25
CA VAL A 92 -6.95 3.57 -2.63
C VAL A 92 -8.26 2.97 -2.10
N ARG A 93 -8.92 2.12 -2.89
CA ARG A 93 -10.18 1.48 -2.48
C ARG A 93 -10.01 0.61 -1.22
N GLU A 94 -8.99 -0.24 -1.20
CA GLU A 94 -8.70 -1.15 -0.08
C GLU A 94 -8.25 -0.41 1.19
N SER A 95 -7.68 0.79 1.06
CA SER A 95 -7.23 1.60 2.19
C SER A 95 -8.25 2.62 2.70
N LEU A 96 -9.47 2.67 2.13
CA LEU A 96 -10.47 3.71 2.43
C LEU A 96 -10.75 3.89 3.93
N ASP A 97 -10.82 2.83 4.70
CA ASP A 97 -11.13 2.93 6.14
C ASP A 97 -9.99 3.58 6.93
N MET A 98 -8.73 3.32 6.53
CA MET A 98 -7.56 4.01 7.09
C MET A 98 -7.53 5.48 6.64
N LEU A 99 -7.83 5.74 5.36
CA LEU A 99 -7.87 7.09 4.79
C LEU A 99 -8.93 7.98 5.45
N LYS A 100 -10.12 7.45 5.76
CA LYS A 100 -11.18 8.18 6.47
C LYS A 100 -10.79 8.57 7.90
N GLY A 101 -10.01 7.71 8.56
CA GLY A 101 -9.58 7.92 9.94
C GLY A 101 -8.36 8.84 10.08
N ALA A 102 -7.69 9.17 8.98
CA ALA A 102 -6.50 10.01 8.97
C ALA A 102 -6.82 11.50 9.17
N GLU A 103 -5.88 12.21 9.79
CA GLU A 103 -5.96 13.65 10.00
C GLU A 103 -5.49 14.42 8.75
N ASP A 104 -4.51 13.86 8.02
CA ASP A 104 -3.93 14.42 6.79
C ASP A 104 -3.72 13.31 5.75
N VAL A 105 -4.34 13.47 4.57
CA VAL A 105 -4.13 12.59 3.42
C VAL A 105 -3.59 13.40 2.25
N ARG A 106 -2.43 13.01 1.74
CA ARG A 106 -1.78 13.64 0.59
C ARG A 106 -1.85 12.72 -0.61
N LEU A 107 -2.59 13.11 -1.64
CA LEU A 107 -2.63 12.44 -2.93
C LEU A 107 -1.48 13.00 -3.78
N VAL A 108 -0.42 12.22 -3.94
CA VAL A 108 0.84 12.65 -4.56
C VAL A 108 0.96 12.06 -5.96
N ILE A 109 1.19 12.93 -6.93
CA ILE A 109 1.42 12.56 -8.33
C ILE A 109 2.80 13.09 -8.73
N VAL A 110 3.67 12.21 -9.25
CA VAL A 110 5.00 12.59 -9.72
C VAL A 110 4.97 12.74 -11.24
N ASP A 111 5.47 13.87 -11.75
CA ASP A 111 5.46 14.21 -13.18
C ASP A 111 4.10 13.99 -13.87
N PRO A 112 3.02 14.65 -13.40
CA PRO A 112 1.70 14.47 -13.99
C PRO A 112 1.68 14.82 -15.47
N ILE A 113 0.92 14.04 -16.23
CA ILE A 113 0.65 14.27 -17.65
C ILE A 113 -0.81 14.71 -17.79
N GLU A 114 -1.00 15.97 -18.19
CA GLU A 114 -2.31 16.59 -18.44
C GLU A 114 -2.90 16.11 -19.77
N ASN A 115 -3.71 15.06 -19.73
CA ASN A 115 -4.62 14.64 -20.80
C ASN A 115 -5.61 13.57 -20.30
N GLU A 116 -6.69 13.38 -21.06
CA GLU A 116 -7.76 12.42 -20.77
C GLU A 116 -7.26 10.97 -20.61
N PHE A 117 -6.23 10.56 -21.33
CA PHE A 117 -5.71 9.20 -21.32
C PHE A 117 -4.69 8.92 -20.20
N HIS A 118 -4.32 9.93 -19.41
CA HIS A 118 -3.37 9.81 -18.31
C HIS A 118 -4.00 10.31 -17.01
N HIS A 119 -3.75 11.56 -16.61
CA HIS A 119 -4.17 12.06 -15.30
C HIS A 119 -5.44 12.93 -15.35
N GLY A 120 -6.06 13.09 -16.52
CA GLY A 120 -7.16 14.02 -16.76
C GLY A 120 -6.68 15.43 -17.08
N GLU A 121 -7.64 16.34 -17.29
CA GLU A 121 -7.36 17.77 -17.53
C GLU A 121 -6.77 18.46 -16.30
N GLU A 122 -7.18 18.04 -15.11
CA GLU A 122 -6.66 18.52 -13.82
C GLU A 122 -6.11 17.32 -13.02
N PRO A 123 -4.80 17.01 -13.12
CA PRO A 123 -4.20 15.82 -12.55
C PRO A 123 -4.53 15.59 -11.07
N GLY A 124 -5.27 14.52 -10.78
CA GLY A 124 -5.67 14.14 -9.42
C GLY A 124 -7.01 14.70 -8.94
N ALA A 125 -7.68 15.58 -9.70
CA ALA A 125 -8.96 16.15 -9.31
C ALA A 125 -10.06 15.07 -9.13
N ASP A 126 -10.16 14.11 -10.05
CA ASP A 126 -11.16 13.05 -9.97
C ASP A 126 -10.92 12.10 -8.80
N ALA A 127 -9.66 11.75 -8.55
CA ALA A 127 -9.26 10.92 -7.41
C ALA A 127 -9.52 11.65 -6.08
N ALA A 128 -9.23 12.95 -6.00
CA ALA A 128 -9.54 13.77 -4.85
C ALA A 128 -11.06 13.89 -4.63
N ALA A 129 -11.85 14.08 -5.69
CA ALA A 129 -13.30 14.12 -5.62
C ALA A 129 -13.89 12.77 -5.15
N TYR A 130 -13.35 11.65 -5.64
CA TYR A 130 -13.70 10.31 -5.17
C TYR A 130 -13.42 10.13 -3.67
N LEU A 131 -12.23 10.51 -3.21
CA LEU A 131 -11.84 10.44 -1.80
C LEU A 131 -12.70 11.34 -0.90
N ALA A 132 -12.97 12.57 -1.36
CA ALA A 132 -13.83 13.52 -0.64
C ALA A 132 -15.27 12.98 -0.48
N ARG A 133 -15.84 12.32 -1.50
CA ARG A 133 -17.15 11.65 -1.40
C ARG A 133 -17.17 10.55 -0.33
N HIS A 134 -16.03 9.93 -0.05
CA HIS A 134 -15.89 8.94 1.03
C HIS A 134 -15.57 9.56 2.40
N GLY A 135 -15.51 10.89 2.52
CA GLY A 135 -15.24 11.60 3.77
C GLY A 135 -13.74 11.75 4.09
N VAL A 136 -12.87 11.52 3.12
CA VAL A 136 -11.41 11.67 3.29
C VAL A 136 -11.01 13.14 3.11
N LYS A 137 -10.21 13.68 4.05
CA LYS A 137 -9.61 15.00 3.94
C LYS A 137 -8.33 14.92 3.10
N VAL A 138 -8.46 15.11 1.80
CA VAL A 138 -7.36 14.93 0.84
C VAL A 138 -6.84 16.26 0.32
N THR A 139 -5.51 16.38 0.24
CA THR A 139 -4.80 17.44 -0.48
C THR A 139 -4.08 16.83 -1.68
N VAL A 140 -4.20 17.44 -2.86
CA VAL A 140 -3.49 16.99 -4.06
C VAL A 140 -2.14 17.68 -4.15
N GLU A 141 -1.08 16.91 -4.34
CA GLU A 141 0.28 17.41 -4.51
C GLU A 141 0.89 16.86 -5.81
N ARG A 142 1.47 17.76 -6.60
CA ARG A 142 2.13 17.44 -7.86
C ARG A 142 3.61 17.73 -7.69
N LEU A 143 4.43 16.71 -7.80
CA LEU A 143 5.87 16.80 -7.54
C LEU A 143 6.65 16.59 -8.84
N PRO A 144 7.67 17.43 -9.13
CA PRO A 144 8.61 17.13 -10.21
C PRO A 144 9.58 16.03 -9.78
N SER A 145 9.94 15.12 -10.68
CA SER A 145 10.96 14.11 -10.38
C SER A 145 12.37 14.67 -10.29
N ALA A 146 12.65 15.75 -11.03
CA ALA A 146 13.96 16.42 -11.06
C ALA A 146 15.15 15.44 -11.28
N ASN A 147 15.01 14.49 -12.22
CA ASN A 147 15.98 13.42 -12.53
C ASN A 147 16.16 12.33 -11.45
N HIS A 148 15.31 12.30 -10.43
CA HIS A 148 15.23 11.20 -9.48
C HIS A 148 14.19 10.16 -9.92
N SER A 149 14.29 8.94 -9.40
CA SER A 149 13.24 7.95 -9.63
C SER A 149 11.97 8.35 -8.87
N VAL A 150 10.79 7.95 -9.39
CA VAL A 150 9.50 8.17 -8.70
C VAL A 150 9.54 7.62 -7.27
N ALA A 151 10.16 6.44 -7.07
CA ALA A 151 10.32 5.84 -5.74
C ALA A 151 11.17 6.71 -4.79
N ASP A 152 12.23 7.34 -5.29
CA ASP A 152 13.06 8.24 -4.47
C ASP A 152 12.29 9.51 -4.08
N VAL A 153 11.54 10.08 -5.02
CA VAL A 153 10.71 11.28 -4.79
C VAL A 153 9.64 10.98 -3.74
N LEU A 154 8.90 9.87 -3.90
CA LEU A 154 7.87 9.46 -2.95
C LEU A 154 8.46 9.14 -1.57
N ARG A 155 9.60 8.45 -1.51
CA ARG A 155 10.28 8.13 -0.24
C ARG A 155 10.74 9.39 0.48
N GLN A 156 11.37 10.33 -0.24
CA GLN A 156 11.82 11.59 0.32
C GLN A 156 10.61 12.39 0.84
N HIS A 157 9.59 12.55 0.00
CA HIS A 157 8.41 13.32 0.36
C HIS A 157 7.63 12.70 1.52
N ALA A 158 7.50 11.37 1.58
CA ALA A 158 6.93 10.67 2.73
C ALA A 158 7.65 11.02 4.04
N GLY A 159 8.98 11.17 3.99
CA GLY A 159 9.79 11.66 5.11
C GLY A 159 9.49 13.12 5.45
N ASP A 160 9.45 14.00 4.43
CA ASP A 160 9.22 15.44 4.61
C ASP A 160 7.85 15.75 5.23
N VAL A 161 6.83 14.96 4.88
CA VAL A 161 5.47 15.09 5.44
C VAL A 161 5.26 14.23 6.69
N ALA A 162 6.28 13.46 7.08
CA ALA A 162 6.25 12.49 8.16
C ALA A 162 5.02 11.56 8.07
N ALA A 163 4.82 11.00 6.87
CA ALA A 163 3.79 10.00 6.60
C ALA A 163 4.02 8.75 7.47
N GLU A 164 2.94 8.26 8.07
CA GLU A 164 2.93 7.04 8.88
C GLU A 164 2.55 5.81 8.05
N LEU A 165 1.99 6.05 6.85
CA LEU A 165 1.69 5.04 5.84
C LEU A 165 1.86 5.65 4.44
N VAL A 166 2.44 4.85 3.54
CA VAL A 166 2.37 5.08 2.10
C VAL A 166 1.44 4.04 1.49
N VAL A 167 0.43 4.50 0.76
CA VAL A 167 -0.49 3.68 -0.03
C VAL A 167 -0.08 3.79 -1.50
N MET A 168 0.13 2.66 -2.17
CA MET A 168 0.48 2.58 -3.58
C MET A 168 -0.02 1.28 -4.19
N GLY A 169 -0.17 1.24 -5.51
CA GLY A 169 -0.54 0.06 -6.29
C GLY A 169 0.31 -0.05 -7.55
#